data_AF-A0A0F9MZY7-F1
#
_entry.id   AF-A0A0F9MZY7-F1
#
_cell.length_a   1.000
_cell.length_b   1.000
_cell.length_c   1.000
_cell.angle_alpha   90.00
_cell.angle_beta   90.00
_cell.angle_gamma   90.00
#
_symmetry.space_group_name_H-M   'P 1'
#
loop_
_entity.id
_entity.type
_entity.pdbx_description
1 polymer ?
#
loop_
_entity_poly.entity_id
_entity_poly.type
_entity_poly.pdbx_seq_one_letter_code
_entity_poly.pdbx_strand_id
1 'polypeptide(L)'
;MRSSCLNCARKHLACATILMTESVLGYPDHKWLAIGHMAQAEAELVKDYLHLALMVREARKVYELDGDAGIMGLIRILGEAAAKR
;
A
#
# COMPACT_ATOMS: atom_id res chain seq x y z
N MET A 1 -9.89 -10.74 -14.49
CA MET A 1 -9.44 -9.70 -13.54
C MET A 1 -10.24 -9.83 -12.25
N ARG A 2 -9.60 -9.95 -11.08
CA ARG A 2 -10.24 -10.17 -9.76
C ARG A 2 -11.20 -9.02 -9.41
N SER A 3 -12.24 -9.26 -8.61
CA SER A 3 -13.10 -8.21 -8.05
C SER A 3 -12.32 -7.37 -7.04
N SER A 4 -12.68 -6.10 -6.84
CA SER A 4 -11.99 -5.29 -5.83
C SER A 4 -12.27 -5.85 -4.44
N CYS A 5 -11.27 -5.79 -3.56
CA CYS A 5 -11.41 -6.25 -2.18
C CYS A 5 -10.62 -5.35 -1.24
N LEU A 6 -11.33 -4.51 -0.47
CA LEU A 6 -10.72 -3.62 0.53
C LEU A 6 -9.89 -4.40 1.56
N ASN A 7 -10.32 -5.61 1.95
CA ASN A 7 -9.56 -6.42 2.91
C ASN A 7 -8.28 -7.00 2.30
N CYS A 8 -8.28 -7.37 1.01
CA CYS A 8 -7.05 -7.74 0.32
C CYS A 8 -6.10 -6.54 0.25
N ALA A 9 -6.59 -5.37 -0.17
CA ALA A 9 -5.78 -4.15 -0.23
C ALA A 9 -5.15 -3.80 1.12
N ARG A 10 -5.93 -3.87 2.22
CA ARG A 10 -5.43 -3.68 3.60
C ARG A 10 -4.35 -4.68 3.97
N LYS A 11 -4.57 -5.97 3.70
CA LYS A 11 -3.58 -7.02 3.96
C LYS A 11 -2.27 -6.70 3.25
N HIS A 12 -2.33 -6.35 1.97
CA HIS A 12 -1.12 -6.02 1.20
C HIS A 12 -0.41 -4.77 1.76
N LEU A 13 -1.13 -3.72 2.15
CA LEU A 13 -0.50 -2.52 2.73
C LEU A 13 0.04 -2.72 4.14
N ALA A 14 -0.60 -3.57 4.95
CA ALA A 14 -0.04 -3.99 6.23
C ALA A 14 1.29 -4.72 6.04
N CYS A 15 1.36 -5.69 5.11
CA CYS A 15 2.61 -6.35 4.75
C CYS A 15 3.66 -5.37 4.24
N ALA A 16 3.28 -4.43 3.35
CA ALA A 16 4.18 -3.40 2.86
C ALA A 16 4.80 -2.61 4.02
N THR A 17 4.00 -2.17 4.99
CA THR A 17 4.47 -1.36 6.13
C THR A 17 5.53 -2.07 6.97
N ILE A 18 5.33 -3.37 7.24
CA ILE A 18 6.34 -4.18 7.94
C ILE A 18 7.62 -4.28 7.12
N LEU A 19 7.52 -4.61 5.84
CA LEU A 19 8.68 -4.74 4.95
C LEU A 19 9.48 -3.45 4.81
N MET A 20 8.81 -2.29 4.79
CA MET A 20 9.50 -1.00 4.80
C MET A 20 10.25 -0.75 6.10
N THR A 21 9.65 -1.11 7.23
CA THR A 21 10.31 -1.02 8.54
C THR A 21 11.54 -1.93 8.59
N GLU A 22 11.40 -3.17 8.11
CA GLU A 22 12.52 -4.10 8.04
C GLU A 22 13.62 -3.62 7.07
N SER A 23 13.25 -2.91 6.00
CA SER A 23 14.21 -2.35 5.05
C SER A 23 15.22 -1.39 5.68
N VAL A 24 14.79 -0.64 6.70
CA VAL A 24 15.66 0.27 7.45
C VAL A 24 16.33 -0.38 8.67
N LEU A 25 15.90 -1.60 9.06
CA LEU A 25 16.45 -2.37 10.18
C LEU A 25 17.53 -3.38 9.77
N GLY A 26 18.03 -3.30 8.52
CA GLY A 26 19.11 -4.16 8.03
C GLY A 26 18.70 -5.18 6.97
N TYR A 27 17.47 -5.12 6.46
CA TYR A 27 16.99 -5.95 5.35
C TYR A 27 16.73 -5.12 4.09
N PRO A 28 17.75 -4.50 3.46
CA PRO A 28 17.56 -3.49 2.41
C PRO A 28 16.71 -3.98 1.22
N ASP A 29 16.77 -5.27 0.89
CA ASP A 29 15.99 -5.86 -0.20
C ASP A 29 14.47 -5.88 0.08
N HIS A 30 14.04 -5.75 1.35
CA HIS A 30 12.62 -5.66 1.71
C HIS A 30 11.96 -4.40 1.14
N LYS A 31 12.74 -3.37 0.74
CA LYS A 31 12.24 -2.23 -0.04
C LYS A 31 11.48 -2.70 -1.28
N TRP A 32 12.04 -3.63 -2.05
CA TRP A 32 11.43 -4.12 -3.29
C TRP A 32 10.17 -4.95 -3.02
N LEU A 33 10.19 -5.74 -1.94
CA LEU A 33 9.02 -6.51 -1.51
C LEU A 33 7.87 -5.59 -1.10
N ALA A 34 8.17 -4.52 -0.35
CA ALA A 34 7.19 -3.52 0.03
C ALA A 34 6.54 -2.85 -1.18
N ILE A 35 7.34 -2.43 -2.18
CA ILE A 35 6.86 -1.87 -3.46
C ILE A 35 5.92 -2.86 -4.16
N GLY A 36 6.29 -4.14 -4.21
CA GLY A 36 5.46 -5.21 -4.78
C GLY A 36 4.10 -5.33 -4.09
N HIS A 37 4.09 -5.29 -2.76
CA HIS A 37 2.85 -5.31 -1.98
C HIS A 37 1.98 -4.07 -2.23
N MET A 38 2.57 -2.88 -2.38
CA MET A 38 1.81 -1.67 -2.74
C MET A 38 1.18 -1.79 -4.14
N ALA A 39 1.90 -2.34 -5.12
CA ALA A 39 1.36 -2.57 -6.46
C ALA A 39 0.20 -3.59 -6.46
N GLN A 40 0.26 -4.61 -5.61
CA GLN A 40 -0.86 -5.53 -5.41
C GLN A 40 -2.06 -4.83 -4.78
N ALA A 41 -1.85 -3.97 -3.78
CA ALA A 41 -2.93 -3.18 -3.18
C ALA A 41 -3.59 -2.23 -4.19
N GLU A 42 -2.81 -1.57 -5.06
CA GLU A 42 -3.32 -0.77 -6.18
C GLU A 42 -4.24 -1.60 -7.09
N ALA A 43 -3.81 -2.80 -7.48
CA ALA A 43 -4.57 -3.70 -8.35
C ALA A 43 -5.88 -4.21 -7.70
N GLU A 44 -5.89 -4.41 -6.38
CA GLU A 44 -7.09 -4.80 -5.61
C GLU A 44 -8.14 -3.68 -5.51
N LEU A 45 -7.80 -2.43 -5.84
CA LEU A 45 -8.66 -1.26 -5.69
C LEU A 45 -9.12 -0.66 -7.02
N VAL A 46 -8.40 -0.89 -8.11
CA VAL A 46 -8.54 -0.12 -9.37
C VAL A 46 -9.95 -0.11 -9.98
N LYS A 47 -10.75 -1.18 -9.80
CA LYS A 47 -12.09 -1.25 -10.42
C LYS A 47 -13.14 -0.44 -9.67
N ASP A 48 -13.26 -0.66 -8.36
CA ASP A 48 -14.38 -0.13 -7.57
C ASP A 48 -13.96 1.07 -6.70
N TYR A 49 -12.65 1.27 -6.53
CA TYR A 49 -12.07 2.26 -5.63
C TYR A 49 -10.90 3.02 -6.27
N LEU A 50 -11.12 3.57 -7.47
CA LEU A 50 -10.09 4.24 -8.26
C LEU A 50 -9.33 5.32 -7.47
N HIS A 51 -10.03 6.13 -6.68
CA HIS A 51 -9.38 7.17 -5.85
C HIS A 51 -8.36 6.58 -4.87
N LEU A 52 -8.69 5.46 -4.19
CA LEU A 52 -7.77 4.77 -3.28
C LEU A 52 -6.61 4.14 -4.04
N ALA A 53 -6.87 3.57 -5.23
CA ALA A 53 -5.82 3.02 -6.08
C ALA A 53 -4.79 4.08 -6.48
N LEU A 54 -5.25 5.27 -6.86
CA LEU A 54 -4.38 6.40 -7.20
C LEU A 54 -3.56 6.89 -5.99
N MET A 55 -4.15 6.93 -4.80
CA MET A 55 -3.42 7.28 -3.58
C MET A 55 -2.31 6.27 -3.26
N VAL A 56 -2.60 4.97 -3.37
CA VAL A 56 -1.60 3.91 -3.20
C VAL A 56 -0.49 4.03 -4.24
N ARG A 57 -0.85 4.29 -5.51
CA ARG A 57 0.10 4.48 -6.60
C ARG A 57 1.06 5.63 -6.35
N GLU A 58 0.53 6.77 -5.89
CA GLU A 58 1.34 7.96 -5.62
C GLU A 58 2.33 7.69 -4.49
N ALA A 59 1.86 7.12 -3.38
CA ALA A 59 2.74 6.77 -2.28
C ALA A 59 3.78 5.71 -2.64
N ARG A 60 3.44 4.76 -3.53
CA ARG A 60 4.39 3.78 -4.04
C ARG A 60 5.53 4.46 -4.81
N LYS A 61 5.22 5.44 -5.66
CA LYS A 61 6.24 6.20 -6.40
C LYS A 61 7.15 7.01 -5.47
N VAL A 62 6.57 7.66 -4.46
CA VAL A 62 7.33 8.39 -3.44
C VAL A 62 8.29 7.44 -2.72
N TYR A 63 7.81 6.27 -2.28
CA TYR A 63 8.65 5.26 -1.64
C TYR A 63 9.76 4.72 -2.56
N GLU A 64 9.44 4.51 -3.84
CA GLU A 64 10.38 4.01 -4.85
C GLU A 64 11.58 4.94 -5.02
N LEU A 65 11.31 6.25 -5.11
CA LEU A 65 12.31 7.31 -5.28
C LEU A 65 13.08 7.61 -3.99
N ASP A 66 12.38 7.94 -2.91
CA ASP A 66 12.98 8.57 -1.73
C ASP A 66 13.17 7.60 -0.56
N GLY A 67 12.58 6.41 -0.60
CA GLY A 67 12.68 5.39 0.46
C GLY A 67 11.96 5.74 1.76
N ASP A 68 11.41 6.95 1.88
CA ASP A 68 10.46 7.34 2.91
C ASP A 68 9.08 7.48 2.28
N ALA A 69 8.11 6.78 2.82
CA ALA A 69 6.73 6.98 2.44
C ALA A 69 5.94 7.18 3.71
N GLY A 70 5.25 8.32 3.82
CA GLY A 70 4.31 8.66 4.89
C GLY A 70 3.09 7.72 4.93
N ILE A 71 3.33 6.41 5.03
CA ILE A 71 2.38 5.31 4.90
C ILE A 71 1.45 5.18 6.09
N MET A 72 1.85 5.75 7.23
CA MET A 72 0.94 5.97 8.35
C MET A 72 -0.34 6.71 7.92
N GLY A 73 -0.29 7.51 6.84
CA GLY A 73 -1.49 8.11 6.23
C GLY A 73 -2.37 7.11 5.48
N LEU A 74 -1.81 6.16 4.72
CA LEU A 74 -2.58 5.26 3.84
C LEU A 74 -3.35 4.17 4.58
N ILE A 75 -2.77 3.57 5.61
CA ILE A 75 -3.51 2.59 6.43
C ILE A 75 -4.70 3.29 7.11
N ARG A 76 -4.50 4.52 7.60
CA ARG A 76 -5.58 5.31 8.20
C ARG A 76 -6.69 5.64 7.22
N ILE A 77 -6.35 6.08 6.01
CA ILE A 77 -7.30 6.41 4.93
C ILE A 77 -8.13 5.19 4.50
N LEU A 78 -7.52 4.00 4.46
CA LEU A 78 -8.25 2.75 4.17
C LEU A 78 -9.12 2.27 5.33
N GLY A 79 -8.75 2.61 6.56
CA GLY A 79 -9.60 2.44 7.74
C GLY A 79 -10.84 3.34 7.68
N GLU A 80 -10.66 4.61 7.33
CA GLU A 80 -11.75 5.59 7.19
C GLU A 80 -12.69 5.24 6.03
N ALA A 81 -12.17 4.73 4.91
CA ALA A 81 -12.98 4.21 3.81
C ALA A 81 -13.82 2.97 4.18
N ALA A 82 -13.44 2.24 5.25
CA ALA A 82 -14.23 1.13 5.81
C ALA A 82 -15.44 1.61 6.61
N ALA A 83 -15.29 2.74 7.30
CA ALA A 83 -16.27 3.26 8.26
C ALA A 83 -17.49 3.89 7.57
N LYS A 84 -17.45 4.07 6.25
CA LYS A 84 -18.57 4.58 5.44
C LYS A 84 -19.47 3.47 4.86
N ARG A 85 -19.46 2.27 5.44
CA ARG A 85 -20.37 1.17 5.09
C ARG A 85 -21.60 1.18 5.99
#